data_AF-A0AA43JQ14-F1
#
_entry.id   AF-A0AA43JQ14-F1
#
_cell.length_a   1.000
_cell.length_b   1.000
_cell.length_c   1.000
_cell.angle_alpha   90.00
_cell.angle_beta   90.00
_cell.angle_gamma   90.00
#
_symmetry.space_group_name_H-M   'P 1'
#
loop_
_entity.id
_entity.type
_entity.pdbx_description
1 polymer ?
#
loop_
_entity_poly.entity_id
_entity_poly.type
_entity_poly.pdbx_seq_one_letter_code
_entity_poly.pdbx_strand_id
1 'polypeptide(L)' 'LPVEAGHVLKQSFSEIWKDSSVFADLRDQDKLGGKCGVCEYKKVCEGCRARAFYESSGDYMAEEPYCIYEPVKIEQAREK' A
#
# COMPACT_ATOMS: atom_id res chain seq x y z
N LEU A 1 2.87 -11.84 1.55
CA LEU A 1 1.82 -11.36 0.63
C LEU A 1 1.55 -12.44 -0.42
N PRO A 2 0.59 -13.34 -0.18
CA PRO A 2 0.19 -14.36 -1.16
C PRO A 2 -0.92 -13.83 -2.10
N VAL A 3 -0.70 -12.68 -2.74
CA VAL A 3 -1.66 -12.11 -3.72
C VAL A 3 -1.12 -12.37 -5.12
N GLU A 4 -1.92 -13.01 -5.96
CA GLU A 4 -1.51 -13.38 -7.32
C GLU A 4 -1.52 -12.16 -8.24
N ALA A 5 -0.34 -11.80 -8.78
CA ALA A 5 -0.20 -10.71 -9.72
C ALA A 5 -0.26 -11.16 -11.19
N GLY A 6 -0.11 -12.46 -11.46
CA GLY A 6 -0.15 -13.05 -12.81
C GLY A 6 0.75 -14.29 -12.93
N HIS A 7 0.71 -14.94 -14.11
CA HIS A 7 1.40 -16.21 -14.33
C HIS A 7 2.25 -16.19 -15.62
N VAL A 8 3.58 -16.25 -15.49
CA VAL A 8 4.53 -16.08 -16.61
C VAL A 8 4.48 -17.17 -17.69
N LEU A 9 3.98 -18.37 -17.38
CA LEU A 9 3.74 -19.40 -18.41
C LEU A 9 2.46 -19.16 -19.24
N LYS A 10 1.59 -18.23 -18.81
CA LYS A 10 0.32 -17.91 -19.47
C LYS A 10 0.33 -16.52 -20.11
N GLN A 11 1.10 -15.59 -19.53
CA GLN A 11 1.17 -14.19 -19.94
C GLN A 11 2.64 -13.74 -20.01
N SER A 12 2.93 -12.75 -20.87
CA SER A 12 4.28 -12.16 -20.88
C SER A 12 4.54 -11.40 -19.57
N PHE A 13 5.81 -11.35 -19.14
CA PHE A 13 6.17 -10.53 -17.97
C PHE A 13 5.78 -9.06 -18.14
N SER A 14 5.88 -8.52 -19.35
CA SER A 14 5.53 -7.12 -19.64
C SER A 14 4.05 -6.85 -19.46
N GLU A 15 3.19 -7.79 -19.86
CA GLU A 15 1.73 -7.72 -19.63
C GLU A 15 1.42 -7.79 -18.14
N ILE A 16 1.97 -8.77 -17.43
CA ILE A 16 1.81 -8.90 -15.97
C ILE A 16 2.23 -7.59 -15.27
N TRP A 17 3.41 -7.06 -15.62
CA TRP A 17 3.93 -5.84 -15.01
C TRP A 17 3.02 -4.63 -15.28
N LYS A 18 2.52 -4.45 -16.49
CA LYS A 18 1.74 -3.26 -16.87
C LYS A 18 0.28 -3.35 -16.43
N ASP A 19 -0.33 -4.52 -16.60
CA ASP A 19 -1.79 -4.66 -16.64
C ASP A 19 -2.36 -5.39 -15.40
N SER A 20 -1.51 -5.96 -14.54
CA SER A 20 -1.95 -6.55 -13.28
C SER A 20 -2.56 -5.50 -12.34
N SER A 21 -3.75 -5.77 -11.82
CA SER A 21 -4.40 -4.92 -10.81
C SER A 21 -3.55 -4.80 -9.54
N VAL A 22 -2.88 -5.86 -9.11
CA VAL A 22 -2.00 -5.85 -7.93
C VAL A 22 -0.87 -4.85 -8.12
N PHE A 23 -0.19 -4.90 -9.27
CA PHE A 23 0.89 -3.95 -9.54
C PHE A 23 0.38 -2.53 -9.82
N ALA A 24 -0.83 -2.37 -10.37
CA ALA A 24 -1.47 -1.06 -10.50
C ALA A 24 -1.75 -0.45 -9.12
N ASP A 25 -2.32 -1.22 -8.19
CA ASP A 25 -2.58 -0.78 -6.82
C ASP A 25 -1.30 -0.40 -6.08
N LEU A 26 -0.27 -1.25 -6.16
CA LEU A 26 1.01 -1.01 -5.49
C LEU A 26 1.74 0.25 -5.99
N ARG A 27 1.43 0.73 -7.19
CA ARG A 27 1.98 1.99 -7.72
C ARG A 27 1.11 3.20 -7.41
N ASP A 28 -0.14 2.98 -7.00
CA ASP A 28 -1.09 4.03 -6.72
C ASP A 28 -1.07 4.39 -5.22
N GLN A 29 -0.28 5.41 -4.90
CA GLN A 29 -0.11 5.93 -3.54
C GLN A 29 -1.38 6.61 -3.00
N ASP A 30 -2.36 6.90 -3.84
CA ASP A 30 -3.64 7.46 -3.41
C ASP A 30 -4.61 6.37 -2.91
N LYS A 31 -4.31 5.09 -3.18
CA LYS A 31 -5.03 3.95 -2.62
C LYS A 31 -4.56 3.52 -1.23
N LEU A 32 -3.50 4.12 -0.69
CA LEU A 32 -3.04 3.80 0.66
C LEU A 32 -4.10 4.21 1.70
N GLY A 33 -4.43 3.27 2.58
CA GLY A 33 -5.39 3.45 3.67
C GLY A 33 -4.77 3.98 4.95
N GLY A 34 -5.64 4.20 5.95
CA GLY A 34 -5.28 4.64 7.30
C GLY A 34 -4.40 5.88 7.31
N LYS A 35 -3.45 5.95 8.25
CA LYS A 35 -2.56 7.11 8.35
C LYS A 35 -1.62 7.26 7.16
N CYS A 36 -1.29 6.16 6.49
CA CYS A 36 -0.42 6.17 5.31
C CYS A 36 -1.07 6.92 4.14
N GLY A 37 -2.40 6.93 4.01
CA GLY A 37 -3.11 7.65 2.95
C GLY A 37 -2.98 9.17 3.00
N VAL A 38 -2.82 9.72 4.21
CA VAL A 38 -2.70 11.17 4.44
C VAL A 38 -1.26 11.62 4.75
N CYS A 39 -0.34 10.67 4.93
CA CYS A 39 1.06 10.90 5.28
C CYS A 39 1.81 11.70 4.20
N GLU A 40 2.58 12.70 4.64
CA GLU A 40 3.48 13.52 3.83
C GLU A 40 4.60 12.70 3.16
N TYR A 41 4.96 11.54 3.72
CA TYR A 41 6.00 10.66 3.19
C TYR A 41 5.45 9.54 2.30
N LYS A 42 4.14 9.52 2.00
CA LYS A 42 3.52 8.43 1.25
C LYS A 42 4.12 8.20 -0.15
N LYS A 43 4.78 9.20 -0.72
CA LYS A 43 5.43 9.12 -2.04
C LYS A 43 6.75 8.36 -2.08
N VAL A 44 7.35 8.11 -0.91
CA VAL A 44 8.70 7.54 -0.79
C VAL A 44 8.76 6.37 0.16
N CYS A 45 8.00 6.41 1.26
CA CYS A 45 8.02 5.37 2.27
C CYS A 45 7.12 4.21 1.87
N GLU A 46 5.86 4.55 1.55
CA GLU A 46 4.73 3.66 1.30
C GLU A 46 4.42 2.70 2.46
N GLY A 47 5.38 2.16 3.19
CA GLY A 47 5.20 1.16 4.24
C GLY A 47 5.35 -0.27 3.70
N CYS A 48 5.41 -1.25 4.59
CA CYS A 48 5.54 -2.65 4.20
C CYS A 48 4.17 -3.26 3.86
N ARG A 49 3.90 -3.43 2.57
CA ARG A 49 2.65 -4.04 2.04
C ARG A 49 2.42 -5.46 2.54
N ALA A 50 3.49 -6.22 2.79
CA ALA A 50 3.37 -7.56 3.35
C ALA A 50 2.88 -7.55 4.81
N ARG A 51 3.36 -6.61 5.64
CA ARG A 51 2.90 -6.49 7.03
C ARG A 51 1.48 -5.94 7.09
N ALA A 52 1.18 -4.91 6.30
CA ALA A 52 -0.19 -4.40 6.13
C ALA A 52 -1.17 -5.55 5.83
N PHE A 53 -0.85 -6.40 4.86
CA PHE A 53 -1.68 -7.57 4.51
C PHE A 53 -1.92 -8.52 5.69
N TYR A 54 -0.86 -8.94 6.39
CA TYR A 54 -1.01 -9.94 7.45
C TYR A 54 -1.73 -9.40 8.68
N GLU A 55 -1.55 -8.13 8.99
CA GLU A 55 -2.13 -7.49 10.18
C GLU A 55 -3.53 -6.90 9.90
N SER A 56 -3.87 -6.65 8.63
CA SER A 56 -5.14 -6.00 8.22
C SER A 56 -6.08 -6.96 7.49
N SER A 57 -6.14 -8.22 7.91
CA SER A 57 -7.08 -9.23 7.37
C SER A 57 -7.03 -9.39 5.84
N GLY A 58 -5.84 -9.25 5.25
CA GLY A 58 -5.63 -9.38 3.81
C GLY A 58 -5.65 -8.07 3.02
N ASP A 59 -5.87 -6.92 3.65
CA ASP A 59 -5.73 -5.61 3.00
C ASP A 59 -4.25 -5.19 2.94
N TYR A 60 -3.61 -5.38 1.78
CA TYR A 60 -2.22 -4.97 1.57
C TYR A 60 -2.05 -3.46 1.37
N MET A 61 -3.14 -2.73 1.13
CA MET A 61 -3.15 -1.27 0.96
C MET A 61 -3.45 -0.52 2.25
N ALA A 62 -3.76 -1.23 3.34
CA ALA A 62 -3.88 -0.67 4.68
C ALA A 62 -2.60 0.03 5.18
N GLU A 63 -2.74 0.74 6.30
CA GLU A 63 -1.61 1.39 6.94
C GLU A 63 -0.55 0.39 7.42
N GLU A 64 0.67 0.87 7.55
CA GLU A 64 1.76 0.07 8.10
C GLU A 64 1.67 0.06 9.63
N PRO A 65 1.39 -1.09 10.26
CA PRO A 65 0.97 -1.16 11.66
C PRO A 65 2.11 -0.89 12.66
N TYR A 66 3.38 -0.97 12.24
CA TYR A 66 4.54 -0.81 13.11
C TYR A 66 5.22 0.56 12.95
N CYS A 67 4.71 1.39 12.06
CA CYS A 67 5.18 2.74 11.86
C CYS A 67 4.83 3.56 13.11
N ILE A 68 5.84 4.11 13.78
CA ILE A 68 5.63 4.97 14.98
C ILE A 68 5.33 6.43 14.62
N TYR A 69 5.45 6.79 13.35
CA TYR A 69 5.24 8.15 12.90
C TYR A 69 3.74 8.50 12.82
N GLU A 70 3.40 9.70 13.27
CA GLU A 70 2.06 10.28 13.15
C GLU A 70 2.11 11.41 12.11
N PRO A 71 1.31 11.32 11.03
CA PRO A 71 1.23 12.40 10.03
C PRO A 71 0.78 13.73 10.63
N VAL A 72 1.40 14.82 10.19
CA VAL A 72 1.05 16.19 10.66
C VAL A 72 -0.44 16.49 10.47
N LYS A 73 -1.05 15.98 9.39
CA LYS A 73 -2.49 16.16 9.12
C LYS A 73 -3.38 15.52 10.18
N ILE A 74 -2.97 14.39 10.78
CA ILE A 74 -3.73 13.72 11.83
C ILE A 74 -3.53 14.45 13.16
N GLU A 75 -2.31 14.86 13.48
CA GLU A 75 -2.01 15.64 14.68
C GLU A 75 -2.84 16.93 14.73
N GLN A 76 -2.84 17.71 13.64
CA GLN A 76 -3.63 18.95 13.52
C GLN A 76 -5.15 18.74 13.62
N ALA A 77 -5.65 17.57 13.24
CA ALA A 77 -7.07 17.24 13.34
C ALA A 77 -7.49 16.91 14.78
N ARG A 78 -6.55 16.44 15.63
CA ARG A 78 -6.80 16.08 17.03
C ARG A 78 -6.79 17.29 17.97
N GLU A 79 -6.10 18.36 17.60
CA GLU A 79 -6.00 19.60 18.38
C GLU A 79 -7.17 20.58 18.13
N LYS A 80 -8.02 20.28 17.14
CA LYS A 80 -9.24 21.02 16.83
C LYS A 80 -10.45 20.39 17.51
#